data_AF-A0A7Y2H313-F1
#
_entry.id   AF-A0A7Y2H313-F1
#
_cell.length_a   1.000
_cell.length_b   1.000
_cell.length_c   1.000
_cell.angle_alpha   90.00
_cell.angle_beta   90.00
_cell.angle_gamma   90.00
#
_symmetry.space_group_name_H-M   'P 1'
#
loop_
_entity.id
_entity.type
_entity.pdbx_description
1 polymer ?
#
loop_
_entity_poly.entity_id
_entity_poly.type
_entity_poly.pdbx_seq_one_letter_code
_entity_poly.pdbx_strand_id
1 'polypeptide(L)'
;MRQLWVLGLFVSLVFLGCAGSGVDAPTTNPTTDPVPDPPPPSEPNPEPSGDVYNVTLYTNAGPVYVDKFELEFNRRRGIYGFYGFFQDRYERFELVSFKDLERIDILKPMDRGVFDQILVGKEEMRLRPEQAFETRLTYRTGETSRFYAIISKFRGEKDFRLWELGMTGNNAGIQYIEFDR
;
A
#
# COMPACT_ATOMS: atom_id res chain seq x y z
N MET A 1 -2.31 -44.36 7.14
CA MET A 1 -3.28 -44.26 6.03
C MET A 1 -3.87 -42.86 6.05
N ARG A 2 -3.81 -42.14 4.92
CA ARG A 2 -4.42 -40.82 4.68
C ARG A 2 -5.92 -41.02 4.39
N GLN A 3 -6.81 -40.21 4.97
CA GLN A 3 -8.07 -39.76 4.35
C GLN A 3 -8.52 -38.47 5.06
N LEU A 4 -8.46 -37.31 4.42
CA LEU A 4 -9.37 -36.68 3.44
C LEU A 4 -10.60 -36.00 4.10
N TRP A 5 -10.57 -34.67 4.00
CA TRP A 5 -11.65 -33.74 4.30
C TRP A 5 -12.74 -33.80 3.21
N VAL A 6 -14.02 -33.64 3.59
CA VAL A 6 -15.05 -33.06 2.71
C VAL A 6 -15.97 -32.16 3.53
N LEU A 7 -16.08 -30.91 3.07
CA LEU A 7 -16.96 -29.84 3.54
C LEU A 7 -18.45 -30.19 3.40
N GLY A 8 -19.26 -29.79 4.38
CA GLY A 8 -20.70 -29.66 4.25
C GLY A 8 -21.12 -28.19 4.25
N LEU A 9 -21.70 -27.71 3.15
CA LEU A 9 -22.39 -26.42 3.07
C LEU A 9 -23.74 -26.65 2.38
N PHE A 10 -24.83 -26.51 3.13
CA PHE A 10 -26.21 -26.48 2.61
C PHE A 10 -26.87 -25.22 3.15
N VAL A 11 -27.18 -24.27 2.27
CA VAL A 11 -28.05 -23.13 2.57
C VAL A 11 -29.25 -23.24 1.65
N SER A 12 -30.39 -23.62 2.23
CA SER A 12 -31.70 -23.55 1.60
C SER A 12 -32.40 -22.30 2.14
N LEU A 13 -32.82 -21.40 1.25
CA LEU A 13 -33.68 -20.27 1.62
C LEU A 13 -34.82 -20.15 0.60
N VAL A 14 -36.02 -20.54 1.01
CA VAL A 14 -37.30 -20.17 0.37
C VAL A 14 -38.32 -20.08 1.50
N PHE A 15 -38.98 -18.92 1.65
CA PHE A 15 -40.41 -18.78 1.99
C PHE A 15 -40.79 -17.33 1.63
N LEU A 16 -41.52 -17.15 0.53
CA LEU A 16 -42.96 -16.85 0.46
C LEU A 16 -43.33 -15.45 1.00
N GLY A 17 -43.86 -14.63 0.10
CA GLY A 17 -44.52 -13.37 0.44
C GLY A 17 -45.94 -13.55 0.95
N CYS A 18 -46.55 -12.43 1.35
CA CYS A 18 -47.99 -12.21 1.40
C CYS A 18 -48.28 -10.72 1.27
N ALA A 19 -49.18 -10.38 0.34
CA ALA A 19 -49.88 -9.10 0.28
C ALA A 19 -51.15 -9.17 1.14
N GLY A 20 -51.57 -8.04 1.73
CA GLY A 20 -52.84 -7.92 2.46
C GLY A 20 -53.07 -6.49 2.96
N SER A 21 -54.26 -5.96 2.70
CA SER A 21 -54.65 -4.55 2.72
C SER A 21 -55.37 -4.12 4.00
N GLY A 22 -55.05 -2.91 4.48
CA GLY A 22 -55.92 -1.90 5.12
C GLY A 22 -56.48 -2.13 6.54
N VAL A 23 -56.16 -1.21 7.48
CA VAL A 23 -57.06 -0.63 8.51
C VAL A 23 -56.50 0.73 8.98
N ASP A 24 -57.38 1.68 9.29
CA ASP A 24 -57.17 3.10 9.64
C ASP A 24 -56.29 3.41 10.88
N ALA A 25 -55.78 4.65 10.89
CA ALA A 25 -54.88 5.27 11.87
C ALA A 25 -55.43 5.38 13.31
N PRO A 26 -54.51 5.53 14.29
CA PRO A 26 -54.49 6.77 15.05
C PRO A 26 -53.09 7.40 15.12
N THR A 27 -53.08 8.73 15.04
CA THR A 27 -51.92 9.62 15.12
C THR A 27 -51.12 9.45 16.41
N THR A 28 -49.89 8.98 16.28
CA THR A 28 -48.80 9.21 17.24
C THR A 28 -47.56 9.61 16.45
N ASN A 29 -47.11 10.86 16.63
CA ASN A 29 -45.87 11.36 16.03
C ASN A 29 -44.67 10.50 16.51
N PRO A 30 -43.92 9.84 15.63
CA PRO A 30 -42.60 9.34 15.97
C PRO A 30 -41.58 10.43 15.64
N THR A 31 -40.89 10.90 16.67
CA THR A 31 -39.62 11.63 16.61
C THR A 31 -38.76 11.10 15.46
N THR A 32 -38.53 11.92 14.45
CA THR A 32 -37.58 11.62 13.37
C THR A 32 -36.18 11.71 13.99
N ASP A 33 -35.61 10.55 14.34
CA ASP A 33 -34.16 10.47 14.52
C ASP A 33 -33.50 10.96 13.21
N PRO A 34 -32.55 11.90 13.26
CA PRO A 34 -31.86 12.34 12.05
C PRO A 34 -31.09 11.15 11.48
N VAL A 35 -31.43 10.77 10.24
CA VAL A 35 -30.64 9.85 9.43
C VAL A 35 -29.21 10.40 9.40
N PRO A 36 -28.18 9.65 9.84
CA PRO A 36 -26.81 10.11 9.72
C PRO A 36 -26.51 10.34 8.24
N ASP A 37 -26.00 11.52 7.89
CA ASP A 37 -25.53 11.79 6.53
C ASP A 37 -24.58 10.67 6.08
N PRO A 38 -24.71 10.18 4.84
CA PRO A 38 -23.79 9.17 4.32
C PRO A 38 -22.36 9.73 4.43
N PRO A 39 -21.37 8.91 4.85
CA PRO A 39 -20.00 9.36 4.89
C PRO A 39 -19.60 9.91 3.52
N PRO A 40 -18.76 10.96 3.48
CA PRO A 40 -18.30 11.52 2.21
C PRO A 40 -17.74 10.40 1.34
N PRO A 41 -17.98 10.42 0.01
CA PRO A 41 -17.45 9.41 -0.88
C PRO A 41 -15.95 9.32 -0.64
N SER A 42 -15.47 8.10 -0.33
CA SER A 42 -14.05 7.86 -0.21
C SER A 42 -13.38 8.36 -1.48
N GLU A 43 -12.36 9.20 -1.36
CA GLU A 43 -11.58 9.65 -2.51
C GLU A 43 -11.22 8.44 -3.37
N PRO A 44 -11.42 8.51 -4.70
CA PRO A 44 -11.16 7.37 -5.56
C PRO A 44 -9.69 6.96 -5.38
N ASN A 45 -9.48 5.76 -4.86
CA ASN A 45 -8.17 5.10 -4.92
C ASN A 45 -7.82 5.05 -6.42
N PRO A 46 -6.78 5.78 -6.89
CA PRO A 46 -6.47 5.83 -8.30
C PRO A 46 -6.24 4.39 -8.78
N GLU A 47 -6.97 3.98 -9.82
CA GLU A 47 -6.71 2.71 -10.49
C GLU A 47 -5.22 2.68 -10.86
N PRO A 48 -4.51 1.57 -10.60
CA PRO A 48 -3.10 1.50 -10.91
C PRO A 48 -2.96 1.59 -12.43
N SER A 49 -2.48 2.72 -12.94
CA SER A 49 -1.93 2.75 -14.30
C SER A 49 -0.83 1.70 -14.32
N GLY A 50 -1.03 0.64 -15.11
CA GLY A 50 -0.21 -0.57 -15.10
C GLY A 50 1.24 -0.40 -15.53
N ASP A 51 1.78 0.81 -15.62
CA ASP A 51 2.93 1.13 -16.45
C ASP A 51 4.25 1.15 -15.69
N VAL A 52 4.61 0.03 -15.04
CA VAL A 52 6.01 -0.23 -14.67
C VAL A 52 6.30 -1.69 -14.97
N TYR A 53 6.76 -1.90 -16.19
CA TYR A 53 7.22 -3.19 -16.67
C TYR A 53 8.73 -3.14 -16.73
N ASN A 54 9.37 -4.07 -16.04
CA ASN A 54 10.82 -4.30 -16.00
C ASN A 54 11.58 -3.38 -15.04
N VAL A 55 12.03 -3.99 -13.93
CA VAL A 55 12.80 -3.35 -12.88
C VAL A 55 13.99 -4.25 -12.54
N THR A 56 15.16 -3.64 -12.40
CA THR A 56 16.35 -4.35 -11.92
C THR A 56 16.70 -3.88 -10.52
N LEU A 57 16.69 -4.81 -9.57
CA LEU A 57 17.10 -4.59 -8.20
C LEU A 57 18.54 -5.04 -8.02
N TYR A 58 19.42 -4.13 -7.61
CA TYR A 58 20.81 -4.43 -7.34
C TYR A 58 21.00 -4.71 -5.86
N THR A 59 21.27 -5.98 -5.55
CA THR A 59 21.47 -6.48 -4.19
C THR A 59 22.92 -6.90 -3.97
N ASN A 60 23.32 -7.10 -2.72
CA ASN A 60 24.63 -7.68 -2.37
C ASN A 60 24.82 -9.11 -2.94
N ALA A 61 23.75 -9.81 -3.27
CA ALA A 61 23.78 -11.15 -3.86
C ALA A 61 23.75 -11.14 -5.41
N GLY A 62 23.72 -9.95 -6.03
CA GLY A 62 23.62 -9.76 -7.47
C GLY A 62 22.30 -9.12 -7.91
N PRO A 63 22.14 -8.87 -9.22
CA PRO A 63 20.93 -8.24 -9.77
C PRO A 63 19.75 -9.21 -9.77
N VAL A 64 18.57 -8.69 -9.45
CA VAL A 64 17.28 -9.39 -9.55
C VAL A 64 16.39 -8.60 -10.49
N TYR A 65 16.04 -9.21 -11.61
CA TYR A 65 15.10 -8.67 -12.57
C TYR A 65 13.67 -9.10 -12.24
N VAL A 66 12.73 -8.15 -12.27
CA VAL A 66 11.30 -8.37 -12.06
C VAL A 66 10.48 -7.64 -13.12
N ASP A 67 9.45 -8.29 -13.65
CA ASP A 67 8.57 -7.78 -14.70
C ASP A 67 7.54 -6.80 -14.16
N LYS A 68 7.20 -6.93 -12.87
CA LYS A 68 6.28 -6.06 -12.15
C LYS A 68 6.86 -5.74 -10.79
N PHE A 69 6.73 -4.51 -10.33
CA PHE A 69 7.25 -4.08 -9.05
C PHE A 69 6.23 -3.26 -8.25
N GLU A 70 6.01 -3.66 -7.00
CA GLU A 70 5.09 -2.98 -6.08
C GLU A 70 5.65 -2.97 -4.64
N LEU A 71 5.25 -1.96 -3.87
CA LEU A 71 5.49 -1.93 -2.43
C LEU A 71 4.27 -2.46 -1.67
N GLU A 72 4.54 -3.15 -0.58
CA GLU A 72 3.56 -3.44 0.45
C GLU A 72 3.86 -2.58 1.68
N PHE A 73 2.85 -1.82 2.12
CA PHE A 73 2.94 -0.96 3.30
C PHE A 73 1.67 -1.07 4.15
N ASN A 74 1.82 -1.37 5.45
CA ASN A 74 0.72 -1.45 6.42
C ASN A 74 -0.52 -2.21 5.90
N ARG A 75 -0.30 -3.39 5.28
CA ARG A 75 -1.31 -4.25 4.64
C ARG A 75 -1.92 -3.72 3.33
N ARG A 76 -1.58 -2.50 2.91
CA ARG A 76 -1.87 -2.02 1.55
C ARG A 76 -0.87 -2.65 0.59
N ARG A 77 -1.39 -3.17 -0.53
CA ARG A 77 -0.64 -3.81 -1.62
C ARG A 77 -0.88 -3.06 -2.92
N GLY A 78 -0.07 -3.29 -3.93
CA GLY A 78 -0.22 -2.64 -5.23
C GLY A 78 0.15 -1.16 -5.21
N ILE A 79 1.14 -0.76 -4.39
CA ILE A 79 1.65 0.61 -4.40
C ILE A 79 2.77 0.68 -5.44
N TYR A 80 2.53 1.38 -6.54
CA TYR A 80 3.47 1.56 -7.66
C TYR A 80 4.24 2.89 -7.56
N GLY A 81 4.80 3.14 -6.37
CA GLY A 81 5.55 4.35 -6.06
C GLY A 81 6.16 4.31 -4.67
N PHE A 82 7.10 5.22 -4.39
CA PHE A 82 7.62 5.39 -3.04
C PHE A 82 6.68 6.24 -2.20
N TYR A 83 6.25 5.65 -1.10
CA TYR A 83 5.44 6.30 -0.08
C TYR A 83 6.39 6.86 0.98
N GLY A 84 6.41 8.18 1.21
CA GLY A 84 7.28 8.77 2.22
C GLY A 84 7.19 10.29 2.36
N PHE A 85 8.34 10.92 2.63
CA PHE A 85 8.46 12.36 2.89
C PHE A 85 9.72 12.92 2.23
N PHE A 86 9.66 14.13 1.70
CA PHE A 86 10.87 14.83 1.34
C PHE A 86 11.60 15.31 2.60
N GLN A 87 12.93 15.25 2.60
CA GLN A 87 13.76 15.59 3.77
C GLN A 87 13.64 17.07 4.19
N ASP A 88 13.19 17.94 3.30
CA ASP A 88 12.94 19.35 3.57
C ASP A 88 11.48 19.66 3.95
N ARG A 89 10.57 18.68 3.79
CA ARG A 89 9.11 18.87 3.91
C ARG A 89 8.46 17.65 4.57
N TYR A 90 8.40 17.68 5.90
CA TYR A 90 7.81 16.59 6.71
C TYR A 90 6.30 16.72 6.92
N GLU A 91 5.74 17.88 6.58
CA GLU A 91 4.34 18.24 6.89
C GLU A 91 3.34 17.35 6.15
N ARG A 92 3.68 16.85 4.97
CA ARG A 92 2.79 16.05 4.14
C ARG A 92 3.44 14.74 3.72
N PHE A 93 2.60 13.71 3.74
CA PHE A 93 2.99 12.41 3.23
C PHE A 93 2.86 12.44 1.71
N GLU A 94 3.87 11.98 0.98
CA GLU A 94 3.92 12.04 -0.47
C GLU A 94 4.08 10.63 -1.08
N LEU A 95 3.47 10.44 -2.25
CA LEU A 95 3.63 9.27 -3.08
C LEU A 95 4.34 9.70 -4.37
N VAL A 96 5.58 9.25 -4.56
CA VAL A 96 6.34 9.47 -5.79
C VAL A 96 6.17 8.26 -6.70
N SER A 97 5.58 8.44 -7.87
CA SER A 97 5.30 7.32 -8.78
C SER A 97 6.58 6.75 -9.37
N PHE A 98 6.66 5.43 -9.46
CA PHE A 98 7.80 4.75 -10.09
C PHE A 98 7.97 5.12 -11.57
N LYS A 99 6.89 5.47 -12.28
CA LYS A 99 6.96 5.89 -13.68
C LYS A 99 7.80 7.16 -13.88
N ASP A 100 7.86 8.02 -12.86
CA ASP A 100 8.58 9.29 -12.89
C ASP A 100 10.06 9.12 -12.53
N LEU A 101 10.43 7.94 -12.03
CA LEU A 101 11.75 7.62 -11.51
C LEU A 101 12.56 6.83 -12.54
N GLU A 102 13.83 7.16 -12.62
CA GLU A 102 14.85 6.36 -13.32
C GLU A 102 15.51 5.39 -12.35
N ARG A 103 15.81 5.87 -11.14
CA ARG A 103 16.57 5.10 -10.15
C ARG A 103 16.21 5.52 -8.74
N ILE A 104 16.24 4.55 -7.83
CA ILE A 104 16.23 4.81 -6.39
C ILE A 104 17.43 4.17 -5.72
N ASP A 105 18.23 4.96 -5.01
CA ASP A 105 19.26 4.48 -4.12
C ASP A 105 18.72 4.38 -2.69
N ILE A 106 18.90 3.21 -2.06
CA ILE A 106 18.58 3.00 -0.64
C ILE A 106 19.86 3.22 0.15
N LEU A 107 19.94 4.33 0.89
CA LEU A 107 21.20 4.79 1.45
C LEU A 107 21.46 4.17 2.83
N LYS A 108 20.53 4.41 3.77
CA LYS A 108 20.62 3.93 5.16
C LYS A 108 19.24 3.90 5.81
N PRO A 109 19.07 3.19 6.93
CA PRO A 109 17.91 3.39 7.79
C PRO A 109 17.78 4.87 8.20
N MET A 110 16.54 5.35 8.30
CA MET A 110 16.27 6.70 8.79
C MET A 110 16.75 6.86 10.23
N ASP A 111 17.36 8.00 10.53
CA ASP A 111 17.79 8.31 11.89
C ASP A 111 16.57 8.41 12.81
N ARG A 112 16.62 7.75 13.97
CA ARG A 112 15.47 7.64 14.89
C ARG A 112 14.90 9.00 15.33
N GLY A 113 15.75 10.00 15.56
CA GLY A 113 15.29 11.35 15.92
C GLY A 113 14.47 12.02 14.83
N VAL A 114 14.82 11.80 13.56
CA VAL A 114 14.04 12.31 12.41
C VAL A 114 12.72 11.56 12.30
N PHE A 115 12.75 10.24 12.48
CA PHE A 115 11.53 9.42 12.49
C PHE A 115 10.54 9.88 13.57
N ASP A 116 11.02 10.07 14.79
CA ASP A 116 10.21 10.52 15.92
C ASP A 116 9.60 11.90 15.62
N GLN A 117 10.38 12.83 15.03
CA GLN A 117 9.88 14.15 14.62
C GLN A 117 8.76 14.07 13.56
N ILE A 118 8.89 13.20 12.57
CA ILE A 118 7.88 13.02 11.51
C ILE A 118 6.57 12.44 12.08
N LEU A 119 6.68 11.54 13.07
CA LEU A 119 5.51 10.91 13.68
C LEU A 119 4.75 11.81 14.65
N VAL A 120 5.42 12.77 15.27
CA VAL A 120 4.76 13.75 16.15
C VAL A 120 3.69 14.51 15.34
N GLY A 121 2.42 14.18 15.59
CA GLY A 121 1.26 14.75 14.90
C GLY A 121 0.66 13.89 13.77
N LYS A 122 1.20 12.69 13.48
CA LYS A 122 0.74 11.79 12.40
C LYS A 122 0.32 10.40 12.89
N GLU A 123 -0.48 10.37 13.96
CA GLU A 123 -0.90 9.16 14.70
C GLU A 123 -1.57 8.05 13.86
N GLU A 124 -2.11 8.36 12.67
CA GLU A 124 -2.89 7.40 11.87
C GLU A 124 -2.05 6.28 11.23
N MET A 125 -0.74 6.45 11.08
CA MET A 125 0.11 5.43 10.49
C MET A 125 0.92 4.73 11.58
N ARG A 126 0.67 3.43 11.78
CA ARG A 126 1.52 2.53 12.59
C ARG A 126 2.87 2.28 11.90
N LEU A 127 3.60 3.35 11.58
CA LEU A 127 4.94 3.31 11.02
C LEU A 127 5.88 2.75 12.07
N ARG A 128 6.85 1.96 11.62
CA ARG A 128 7.94 1.49 12.48
C ARG A 128 9.26 2.04 11.95
N PRO A 129 10.19 2.46 12.82
CA PRO A 129 11.48 3.02 12.38
C PRO A 129 12.25 2.08 11.45
N GLU A 130 12.13 0.77 11.66
CA GLU A 130 12.84 -0.26 10.87
C GLU A 130 12.33 -0.38 9.43
N GLN A 131 11.23 0.30 9.12
CA GLN A 131 10.63 0.38 7.80
C GLN A 131 10.93 1.73 7.12
N ALA A 132 11.62 2.65 7.78
CA ALA A 132 11.91 3.97 7.24
C ALA A 132 13.38 4.05 6.79
N PHE A 133 13.60 4.49 5.55
CA PHE A 133 14.92 4.54 4.93
C PHE A 133 15.16 5.90 4.31
N GLU A 134 16.38 6.41 4.46
CA GLU A 134 16.87 7.51 3.64
C GLU A 134 17.17 6.97 2.24
N THR A 135 16.60 7.65 1.24
CA THR A 135 16.71 7.29 -0.16
C THR A 135 17.08 8.51 -0.99
N ARG A 136 17.75 8.26 -2.11
CA ARG A 136 17.89 9.25 -3.17
C ARG A 136 17.03 8.82 -4.34
N LEU A 137 16.11 9.70 -4.73
CA LEU A 137 15.30 9.51 -5.91
C LEU A 137 15.98 10.25 -7.07
N THR A 138 16.21 9.54 -8.16
CA THR A 138 16.64 10.12 -9.43
C THR A 138 15.47 10.05 -10.39
N TYR A 139 14.96 11.21 -10.80
CA TYR A 139 13.84 11.33 -11.73
C TYR A 139 14.32 11.15 -13.17
N ARG A 140 13.42 10.74 -14.05
CA ARG A 140 13.73 10.62 -15.49
C ARG A 140 14.11 11.95 -16.15
N THR A 141 13.81 13.08 -15.50
CA THR A 141 14.25 14.42 -15.90
C THR A 141 15.73 14.70 -15.58
N GLY A 142 16.39 13.81 -14.84
CA GLY A 142 17.74 13.99 -14.30
C GLY A 142 17.78 14.73 -12.96
N GLU A 143 16.64 15.24 -12.46
CA GLU A 143 16.57 15.82 -11.12
C GLU A 143 16.84 14.75 -10.05
N THR A 144 17.43 15.17 -8.93
CA THR A 144 17.59 14.29 -7.77
C THR A 144 16.98 14.92 -6.54
N SER A 145 16.39 14.08 -5.69
CA SER A 145 15.81 14.52 -4.42
C SER A 145 16.18 13.56 -3.29
N ARG A 146 16.26 14.10 -2.07
CA ARG A 146 16.41 13.30 -0.85
C ARG A 146 15.04 13.02 -0.27
N PHE A 147 14.77 11.75 -0.06
CA PHE A 147 13.46 11.27 0.32
C PHE A 147 13.56 10.22 1.40
N TYR A 148 12.66 10.27 2.35
CA TYR A 148 12.50 9.27 3.37
C TYR A 148 11.39 8.32 2.98
N ALA A 149 11.77 7.16 2.47
CA ALA A 149 10.84 6.15 2.02
C ALA A 149 10.42 5.23 3.16
N ILE A 150 9.14 4.90 3.21
CA ILE A 150 8.60 3.89 4.10
C ILE A 150 8.41 2.60 3.30
N ILE A 151 9.20 1.58 3.63
CA ILE A 151 9.35 0.34 2.89
C ILE A 151 9.27 -0.84 3.86
N SER A 152 8.16 -1.59 3.85
CA SER A 152 8.08 -2.83 4.63
C SER A 152 8.60 -4.03 3.83
N LYS A 153 8.13 -4.16 2.59
CA LYS A 153 8.43 -5.29 1.71
C LYS A 153 8.34 -4.84 0.25
N PHE A 154 9.30 -5.30 -0.54
CA PHE A 154 9.24 -5.28 -1.99
C PHE A 154 8.55 -6.53 -2.50
N ARG A 155 7.69 -6.38 -3.49
CA ARG A 155 7.07 -7.49 -4.20
C ARG A 155 7.28 -7.28 -5.68
N GLY A 156 7.47 -8.37 -6.39
CA GLY A 156 7.48 -8.34 -7.83
C GLY A 156 7.08 -9.66 -8.44
N GLU A 157 6.98 -9.68 -9.76
CA GLU A 157 6.75 -10.89 -10.52
C GLU A 157 7.98 -11.18 -11.36
N LYS A 158 8.45 -12.43 -11.35
CA LYS A 158 9.55 -12.91 -12.16
C LYS A 158 9.21 -14.30 -12.67
N ASP A 159 9.25 -14.51 -13.98
CA ASP A 159 8.96 -15.81 -14.60
C ASP A 159 7.58 -16.38 -14.16
N PHE A 160 6.56 -15.53 -14.06
CA PHE A 160 5.21 -15.85 -13.54
C PHE A 160 5.16 -16.33 -12.08
N ARG A 161 6.25 -16.11 -11.33
CA ARG A 161 6.32 -16.40 -9.90
C ARG A 161 6.41 -15.11 -9.11
N LEU A 162 5.64 -15.08 -8.03
CA LEU A 162 5.72 -14.00 -7.07
C LEU A 162 7.09 -14.03 -6.37
N TRP A 163 7.78 -12.90 -6.42
CA TRP A 163 9.01 -12.62 -5.72
C TRP A 163 8.72 -11.62 -4.59
N GLU A 164 9.26 -11.86 -3.40
CA GLU A 164 9.08 -10.98 -2.25
C GLU A 164 10.41 -10.78 -1.52
N LEU A 165 10.65 -9.56 -1.06
CA LEU A 165 11.81 -9.21 -0.26
C LEU A 165 11.43 -8.28 0.89
N GLY A 166 11.53 -8.77 2.11
CA GLY A 166 11.39 -7.93 3.31
C GLY A 166 12.65 -7.07 3.52
N MET A 167 12.44 -5.85 4.00
CA MET A 167 13.54 -4.94 4.36
C MET A 167 14.10 -5.21 5.78
N THR A 168 13.31 -5.84 6.64
CA THR A 168 13.73 -6.20 8.00
C THR A 168 14.47 -7.54 8.02
N GLY A 169 15.65 -7.59 8.63
CA GLY A 169 16.39 -8.84 8.88
C GLY A 169 17.06 -9.47 7.65
N ASN A 170 17.21 -8.72 6.56
CA ASN A 170 17.72 -9.22 5.29
C ASN A 170 19.17 -8.79 5.04
N ASN A 171 20.09 -9.76 4.98
CA ASN A 171 21.51 -9.53 4.70
C ASN A 171 21.79 -9.19 3.21
N ALA A 172 20.84 -9.44 2.31
CA ALA A 172 21.03 -9.23 0.89
C ALA A 172 21.08 -7.74 0.50
N GLY A 173 20.62 -6.82 1.37
CA GLY A 173 20.74 -5.36 1.24
C GLY A 173 20.55 -4.83 -0.19
N ILE A 174 19.34 -4.40 -0.55
CA ILE A 174 19.16 -3.67 -1.81
C ILE A 174 19.95 -2.37 -1.74
N GLN A 175 20.85 -2.18 -2.69
CA GLN A 175 21.67 -0.98 -2.82
C GLN A 175 20.89 0.08 -3.61
N TYR A 176 20.36 -0.31 -4.77
CA TYR A 176 19.55 0.55 -5.62
C TYR A 176 18.63 -0.24 -6.53
N ILE A 177 17.65 0.45 -7.09
CA ILE A 177 16.62 -0.06 -7.98
C ILE A 177 16.63 0.81 -9.24
N GLU A 178 16.66 0.20 -10.41
CA GLU A 178 16.58 0.89 -11.71
C GLU A 178 15.30 0.49 -12.43
N PHE A 179 14.64 1.50 -13.01
CA PHE A 179 13.37 1.36 -13.71
C PHE A 179 13.61 1.52 -15.19
N ASP A 180 13.39 0.44 -15.94
CA ASP A 180 13.53 0.46 -17.39
C ASP A 180 12.45 1.40 -17.99
N ARG A 181 12.72 1.89 -19.20
CA ARG A 181 11.88 2.84 -19.91
C ARG A 181 10.77 2.16 -20.71
#